data_AF-A0AAF0K3M9-F1
#
_entry.id   AF-A0AAF0K3M9-F1
#
_cell.length_a   1.000
_cell.length_b   1.000
_cell.length_c   1.000
_cell.angle_alpha   90.00
_cell.angle_beta   90.00
_cell.angle_gamma   90.00
#
_symmetry.space_group_name_H-M   'P 1'
#
loop_
_entity.id
_entity.type
_entity.pdbx_description
1 polymer ?
#
loop_
_entity_poly.entity_id
_entity_poly.type
_entity_poly.pdbx_seq_one_letter_code
_entity_poly.pdbx_strand_id
1 'polypeptide(L)'
;MKKAILTLRLISLIGLLVGLGFILVAPQTVALHITADNVVDSSGSRFMLLLEPLLLIIVNEFSILSIKRYRRNFSLTEAPMILVKEWYYISAAITLLITFIFVMHQQVTWH
;
A
#
# COMPACT_ATOMS: atom_id res chain seq x y z
N MET A 1 0.71 -20.43 6.47
CA MET A 1 0.67 -19.06 7.04
C MET A 1 1.89 -18.19 6.69
N LYS A 2 3.13 -18.64 6.96
CA LYS A 2 4.34 -17.81 6.79
C LYS A 2 4.44 -17.15 5.40
N LYS A 3 4.10 -17.87 4.33
CA LYS A 3 4.12 -17.35 2.95
C LYS A 3 3.19 -16.16 2.75
N ALA A 4 1.88 -16.30 3.01
CA ALA A 4 0.93 -15.20 2.81
C ALA A 4 1.24 -13.96 3.66
N ILE A 5 1.62 -14.17 4.94
CA ILE A 5 2.05 -13.06 5.81
C ILE A 5 3.32 -12.41 5.26
N LEU A 6 4.32 -13.20 4.87
CA LEU A 6 5.56 -12.68 4.29
C LEU A 6 5.28 -11.88 3.01
N THR A 7 4.39 -12.36 2.14
CA THR A 7 3.98 -11.65 0.93
C THR A 7 3.38 -10.28 1.26
N LEU A 8 2.42 -10.21 2.20
CA LEU A 8 1.83 -8.93 2.62
C LEU A 8 2.87 -7.99 3.24
N ARG A 9 3.82 -8.52 4.01
CA ARG A 9 4.94 -7.74 4.58
C ARG A 9 5.87 -7.19 3.50
N LEU A 10 6.19 -8.00 2.50
CA LEU A 10 7.00 -7.58 1.36
C LEU A 10 6.29 -6.50 0.55
N ILE A 11 4.98 -6.63 0.30
CA ILE A 11 4.19 -5.60 -0.38
C ILE A 11 4.25 -4.28 0.40
N SER A 12 4.05 -4.31 1.72
CA SER A 12 4.19 -3.12 2.57
C SER A 12 5.59 -2.50 2.49
N LEU A 13 6.64 -3.32 2.55
CA LEU A 13 8.02 -2.86 2.47
C LEU A 13 8.30 -2.21 1.11
N ILE A 14 7.86 -2.84 0.02
CA ILE A 14 7.99 -2.29 -1.33
C ILE A 14 7.27 -0.95 -1.43
N GLY A 15 6.03 -0.84 -0.94
CA GLY A 15 5.29 0.42 -0.93
C GLY A 15 6.05 1.53 -0.21
N LEU A 16 6.63 1.24 0.95
CA LEU A 16 7.44 2.21 1.70
C LEU A 16 8.71 2.61 0.95
N LEU A 17 9.41 1.65 0.33
CA LEU A 17 10.60 1.93 -0.48
C LEU A 17 10.26 2.79 -1.71
N VAL A 18 9.11 2.55 -2.35
CA VAL A 18 8.66 3.38 -3.48
C VAL A 18 8.32 4.79 -3.01
N GLY A 19 7.60 4.95 -1.90
CA GLY A 19 7.33 6.28 -1.33
C GLY A 19 8.61 7.05 -0.99
N LEU A 20 9.61 6.39 -0.38
CA LEU A 20 10.92 6.98 -0.15
C LEU A 20 11.63 7.35 -1.46
N GLY A 21 11.54 6.50 -2.50
CA GLY A 21 12.07 6.78 -3.82
C GLY A 21 11.47 8.04 -4.44
N PHE A 22 10.15 8.22 -4.37
CA PHE A 22 9.50 9.44 -4.85
C PHE A 22 9.92 10.69 -4.06
N ILE A 23 10.09 10.60 -2.75
CA ILE A 23 10.55 11.72 -1.92
C ILE A 23 11.93 12.23 -2.33
N LEU A 24 12.82 11.36 -2.80
CA LEU A 24 14.17 11.73 -3.25
C LEU A 24 14.15 12.59 -4.51
N VAL A 25 13.16 12.39 -5.39
CA VAL A 25 13.02 13.13 -6.65
C VAL A 25 11.97 14.25 -6.59
N ALA A 26 11.10 14.23 -5.58
CA ALA A 26 10.04 15.22 -5.40
C ALA A 26 10.61 16.59 -4.97
N PRO A 27 10.04 17.71 -5.48
CA PRO A 27 10.34 19.04 -4.99
C PRO A 27 9.83 19.22 -3.55
N GLN A 28 10.11 20.37 -2.92
CA GLN A 28 9.74 20.61 -1.51
C GLN A 28 8.23 20.49 -1.26
N THR A 29 7.42 20.82 -2.27
CA THR A 29 5.95 20.80 -2.22
C THR A 29 5.37 19.95 -3.34
N VAL A 30 4.40 19.10 -3.03
CA VAL A 30 3.67 18.22 -3.97
C VAL A 30 2.19 18.56 -4.03
N ALA A 31 1.57 18.34 -5.19
CA ALA A 31 0.12 18.48 -5.34
C ALA A 31 -0.58 17.43 -4.48
N LEU A 32 -1.58 17.84 -3.70
CA LEU A 32 -2.40 16.94 -2.87
C LEU A 32 -3.82 16.79 -3.40
N HIS A 33 -4.30 17.79 -4.13
CA HIS A 33 -5.58 17.76 -4.81
C HIS A 33 -5.43 18.43 -6.18
N ILE A 34 -6.06 17.83 -7.18
CA ILE A 34 -6.11 18.31 -8.56
C ILE A 34 -7.60 18.37 -8.92
N THR A 35 -8.05 19.55 -9.31
CA THR A 35 -9.43 19.79 -9.73
C THR A 35 -9.75 19.11 -11.06
N ALA A 36 -11.05 19.03 -11.41
CA ALA A 36 -11.49 18.44 -12.69
C ALA A 36 -10.90 19.17 -13.92
N ASP A 37 -10.53 20.44 -13.78
CA ASP A 37 -9.90 21.24 -14.84
C ASP A 37 -8.36 21.09 -14.86
N ASN A 38 -7.81 20.06 -14.19
CA ASN A 38 -6.37 19.80 -14.08
C ASN A 38 -5.55 20.91 -13.40
N VAL A 39 -6.20 21.72 -12.55
CA VAL A 39 -5.53 22.76 -11.76
C VAL A 39 -5.25 22.25 -10.35
N VAL A 40 -4.01 22.43 -9.88
CA VAL A 40 -3.61 22.16 -8.49
C VAL A 40 -4.18 23.27 -7.60
N ASP A 41 -5.10 22.94 -6.71
CA ASP A 41 -5.70 23.85 -5.73
C ASP A 41 -5.26 23.55 -4.28
N SER A 42 -4.57 22.43 -4.05
CA SER A 42 -3.98 22.08 -2.76
C SER A 42 -2.61 21.44 -2.93
N SER A 43 -1.67 21.87 -2.09
CA SER A 43 -0.30 21.33 -2.05
C SER A 43 0.16 21.12 -0.61
N GLY A 44 1.18 20.30 -0.43
CA GLY A 44 1.78 20.07 0.88
C GLY A 44 3.22 19.59 0.77
N SER A 45 3.84 19.30 1.91
CA SER A 45 5.22 18.82 1.94
C SER A 45 5.37 17.49 1.20
N ARG A 46 6.51 17.27 0.53
CA ARG A 46 6.87 15.97 -0.09
C ARG A 46 6.77 14.77 0.85
N PHE A 47 6.86 14.97 2.17
CA PHE A 47 6.68 13.88 3.14
C PHE A 47 5.24 13.35 3.20
N MET A 48 4.26 14.07 2.66
CA MET A 48 2.88 13.59 2.50
C MET A 48 2.80 12.37 1.57
N LEU A 49 3.79 12.14 0.70
CA LEU A 49 3.92 10.92 -0.11
C LEU A 49 4.06 9.65 0.76
N LEU A 50 4.40 9.77 2.05
CA LEU A 50 4.43 8.62 2.97
C LEU A 50 3.05 8.24 3.49
N LEU A 51 2.03 9.08 3.33
CA LEU A 51 0.69 8.79 3.82
C LEU A 51 0.12 7.53 3.18
N GLU A 52 0.26 7.41 1.86
CA GLU A 52 -0.23 6.26 1.10
C GLU A 52 0.43 4.92 1.50
N PRO A 53 1.78 4.79 1.56
CA PRO A 53 2.39 3.56 2.04
C PRO A 53 2.08 3.27 3.51
N LEU A 54 1.86 4.28 4.35
CA LEU A 54 1.39 4.07 5.73
C LEU A 54 -0.03 3.47 5.77
N LEU A 55 -0.94 3.96 4.92
CA LEU A 55 -2.28 3.38 4.79
C LEU A 55 -2.22 1.94 4.27
N LEU A 56 -1.35 1.64 3.30
CA LEU A 56 -1.13 0.28 2.81
C LEU A 56 -0.64 -0.66 3.92
N ILE A 57 0.28 -0.19 4.78
CA ILE A 57 0.74 -0.96 5.95
C ILE A 57 -0.43 -1.29 6.86
N ILE A 58 -1.27 -0.31 7.18
CA ILE A 58 -2.44 -0.51 8.05
C ILE A 58 -3.39 -1.56 7.45
N VAL A 59 -3.73 -1.45 6.16
CA VAL A 59 -4.60 -2.43 5.47
C VAL A 59 -3.98 -3.83 5.48
N ASN A 60 -2.67 -3.94 5.26
CA ASN A 60 -1.97 -5.22 5.28
C ASN A 60 -1.92 -5.84 6.69
N GLU A 61 -1.81 -5.03 7.75
CA GLU A 61 -1.93 -5.52 9.13
C GLU A 61 -3.32 -6.10 9.40
N PHE A 62 -4.38 -5.38 9.03
CA PHE A 62 -5.75 -5.88 9.15
C PHE A 62 -5.97 -7.17 8.37
N SER A 63 -5.37 -7.28 7.18
CA SER A 63 -5.39 -8.50 6.38
C SER A 63 -4.68 -9.65 7.09
N ILE A 64 -3.50 -9.42 7.66
CA ILE A 64 -2.75 -10.42 8.42
C ILE A 64 -3.54 -10.88 9.67
N LEU A 65 -4.15 -9.95 10.40
CA LEU A 65 -4.99 -10.26 11.55
C LEU A 65 -6.19 -11.12 11.14
N SER A 66 -6.83 -10.78 10.03
CA SER A 66 -7.96 -11.54 9.46
C SER A 66 -7.54 -12.95 9.06
N ILE A 67 -6.36 -13.11 8.44
CA ILE A 67 -5.79 -14.40 8.06
C ILE A 67 -5.50 -15.26 9.31
N LYS A 68 -4.84 -14.69 10.32
CA LYS A 68 -4.54 -15.37 11.58
C LYS A 68 -5.83 -15.85 12.28
N ARG A 69 -6.84 -14.97 12.36
CA ARG A 69 -8.13 -15.28 12.97
C ARG A 69 -8.85 -16.37 12.21
N TYR A 70 -8.88 -16.29 10.88
CA TYR A 70 -9.50 -17.32 10.04
C TYR A 70 -8.86 -18.69 10.27
N ARG A 71 -7.54 -18.80 10.17
CA ARG A 71 -6.87 -20.10 10.35
C ARG A 71 -7.03 -20.68 11.75
N ARG A 72 -7.04 -19.84 12.79
CA ARG A 72 -7.29 -20.28 14.17
C ARG A 72 -8.70 -20.85 14.33
N ASN A 73 -9.70 -20.19 13.76
CA ASN A 73 -11.10 -20.60 13.88
C ASN A 73 -11.42 -21.92 13.17
N PHE A 74 -10.67 -22.24 12.10
CA PHE A 74 -10.87 -23.44 11.30
C PHE A 74 -9.77 -24.50 11.50
N SER A 75 -8.91 -24.36 12.52
CA SER A 75 -7.80 -25.28 12.84
C SER A 75 -6.87 -25.58 11.64
N LEU A 76 -6.65 -24.58 10.77
CA LEU A 76 -5.88 -24.70 9.51
C LEU A 76 -4.38 -24.40 9.71
N THR A 77 -3.83 -24.74 10.88
CA THR A 77 -2.48 -24.34 11.35
C THR A 77 -1.35 -25.05 10.62
N GLU A 78 -1.58 -26.26 10.11
CA GLU A 78 -0.54 -27.15 9.55
C GLU A 78 -0.25 -26.92 8.05
N ALA A 79 -1.13 -26.25 7.30
CA ALA A 79 -1.01 -26.19 5.83
C ALA A 79 0.02 -25.14 5.34
N PRO A 80 1.08 -25.53 4.59
CA PRO A 80 2.08 -24.61 4.03
C PRO A 80 1.59 -23.87 2.77
N MET A 81 0.34 -24.08 2.37
CA MET A 81 -0.29 -23.51 1.18
C MET A 81 -0.99 -22.17 1.48
N ILE A 82 -0.99 -21.28 0.49
CA ILE A 82 -1.79 -20.05 0.49
C ILE A 82 -3.24 -20.42 0.13
N LEU A 83 -4.18 -20.05 0.98
CA LEU A 83 -5.62 -20.33 0.77
C LEU A 83 -6.20 -19.36 -0.26
N VAL A 84 -7.27 -19.74 -0.96
CA VAL A 84 -7.99 -18.85 -1.90
C VAL A 84 -8.41 -17.54 -1.23
N LYS A 85 -8.87 -17.60 0.03
CA LYS A 85 -9.19 -16.40 0.80
C LYS A 85 -7.99 -15.48 1.04
N GLU A 86 -6.80 -16.06 1.24
CA GLU A 86 -5.57 -15.30 1.41
C GLU A 86 -5.12 -14.64 0.11
N TRP A 87 -5.37 -15.29 -1.03
CA TRP A 87 -5.16 -14.70 -2.35
C TRP A 87 -5.98 -13.44 -2.56
N TYR A 88 -7.24 -13.39 -2.11
CA TYR A 88 -8.02 -12.14 -2.20
C TYR A 88 -7.36 -10.98 -1.44
N TYR A 89 -6.80 -11.22 -0.26
CA TYR A 89 -6.08 -10.17 0.49
C TYR A 89 -4.79 -9.74 -0.22
N ILE A 90 -4.03 -10.71 -0.75
CA ILE A 90 -2.80 -10.43 -1.49
C ILE A 90 -3.11 -9.63 -2.77
N SER A 91 -4.12 -10.04 -3.54
CA SER A 91 -4.56 -9.34 -4.75
C SER A 91 -5.02 -7.92 -4.44
N ALA A 92 -5.82 -7.72 -3.39
CA ALA A 92 -6.25 -6.39 -2.97
C ALA A 92 -5.05 -5.50 -2.58
N ALA A 93 -4.07 -6.05 -1.87
CA ALA A 93 -2.85 -5.33 -1.49
C ALA A 93 -2.00 -4.94 -2.71
N ILE A 94 -1.91 -5.81 -3.73
CA ILE A 94 -1.22 -5.51 -4.99
C ILE A 94 -1.96 -4.40 -5.75
N THR A 95 -3.28 -4.49 -5.86
CA THR A 95 -4.08 -3.44 -6.53
C THR A 95 -3.89 -2.09 -5.84
N LEU A 96 -3.99 -2.04 -4.50
CA LEU A 96 -3.76 -0.82 -3.74
C LEU A 96 -2.34 -0.28 -3.93
N LEU A 97 -1.32 -1.14 -3.91
CA LEU A 97 0.06 -0.75 -4.16
C LEU A 97 0.19 -0.06 -5.52
N ILE A 98 -0.35 -0.65 -6.59
CA ILE A 98 -0.26 -0.08 -7.94
C ILE A 98 -1.00 1.26 -8.01
N THR A 99 -2.21 1.34 -7.44
CA THR A 99 -3.00 2.58 -7.41
C THR A 99 -2.25 3.69 -6.68
N PHE A 100 -1.68 3.42 -5.51
CA PHE A 100 -0.92 4.41 -4.75
C PHE A 100 0.33 4.87 -5.48
N ILE A 101 1.08 3.95 -6.09
CA ILE A 101 2.24 4.32 -6.92
C ILE A 101 1.83 5.28 -8.05
N PHE A 102 0.70 5.01 -8.70
CA PHE A 102 0.19 5.90 -9.74
C PHE A 102 -0.20 7.27 -9.19
N VAL A 103 -0.93 7.34 -8.08
CA VAL A 103 -1.34 8.60 -7.45
C VAL A 103 -0.12 9.41 -7.02
N MET A 104 0.83 8.84 -6.27
CA MET A 104 2.09 9.50 -5.90
C MET A 104 2.84 10.03 -7.12
N HIS A 105 2.89 9.25 -8.21
CA HIS A 105 3.55 9.70 -9.44
C HIS A 105 2.87 10.94 -10.04
N GLN A 106 1.54 11.01 -10.02
CA GLN A 106 0.81 12.21 -10.46
C GLN A 106 1.15 13.40 -9.54
N GLN A 107 1.15 13.21 -8.21
CA GLN A 107 1.46 14.28 -7.26
C GLN A 107 2.86 14.90 -7.45
N VAL A 108 3.81 14.12 -7.98
CA VAL A 108 5.21 14.52 -8.24
C VAL A 108 5.45 15.04 -9.67
N THR A 109 4.59 14.70 -10.63
CA THR A 109 4.76 15.16 -12.02
C THR A 109 3.89 16.37 -12.35
N TRP A 110 2.80 16.57 -11.60
CA TRP A 110 1.91 17.71 -11.74
C TRP A 110 2.38 18.83 -10.81
N HIS A 111 3.30 19.64 -11.33
CA HIS A 111 3.81 20.85 -10.69
C HIS A 111 3.61 22.07 -11.60
#